data_AF-A0A6L4Y9A1-F1
#
_entry.id   AF-A0A6L4Y9A1-F1
#
_cell.length_a   1.000
_cell.length_b   1.000
_cell.length_c   1.000
_cell.angle_alpha   90.00
_cell.angle_beta   90.00
_cell.angle_gamma   90.00
#
_symmetry.space_group_name_H-M   'P 1'
#
loop_
_entity.id
_entity.type
_entity.pdbx_description
1 polymer ?
#
loop_
_entity_poly.entity_id
_entity_poly.type
_entity_poly.pdbx_seq_one_letter_code
_entity_poly.pdbx_strand_id
1 'polypeptide(L)'
;MKIKIDLHTHCLESTGDSIPMVDTVRKIIRQVKKRGLDGIAVTDHDKKDYGFRLKEVADLHFPDEIVIIPGQEISLHREHVVELYLPNDAVFRFCAHPFFGGHFREFLKEEGDKIHGIEIER
;
A
#
# COMPACT_ATOMS: atom_id res chain seq x y z
N MET A 1 -18.48 13.57 -1.67
CA MET A 1 -17.48 13.54 -0.59
C MET A 1 -16.10 13.47 -1.23
N LYS A 2 -15.08 14.17 -0.71
CA LYS A 2 -13.70 14.09 -1.20
C LYS A 2 -12.88 13.36 -0.14
N ILE A 3 -12.18 12.31 -0.55
CA ILE A 3 -11.27 11.55 0.32
C ILE A 3 -9.83 11.75 -0.17
N LYS A 4 -8.88 11.88 0.76
CA LYS A 4 -7.45 12.03 0.48
C LYS A 4 -6.71 10.85 1.09
N ILE A 5 -6.15 10.00 0.23
CA ILE A 5 -5.46 8.78 0.65
C ILE A 5 -4.08 8.77 0.00
N ASP A 6 -3.07 8.36 0.77
CA ASP A 6 -1.77 7.95 0.22
C ASP A 6 -1.80 6.46 -0.09
N LEU A 7 -1.58 6.06 -1.34
CA LEU A 7 -1.75 4.68 -1.80
C LEU A 7 -0.49 3.83 -1.70
N HIS A 8 0.63 4.38 -1.20
CA HIS A 8 1.88 3.65 -1.07
C HIS A 8 2.64 4.12 0.17
N THR A 9 2.57 3.34 1.27
CA THR A 9 3.30 3.67 2.51
C THR A 9 3.93 2.44 3.16
N HIS A 10 5.13 2.61 3.71
CA HIS A 10 5.89 1.56 4.39
C HIS A 10 5.85 1.79 5.91
N CYS A 11 4.81 1.26 6.56
CA CYS A 11 4.56 1.52 7.98
C CYS A 11 5.46 0.68 8.88
N LEU A 12 5.63 -0.61 8.59
CA LEU A 12 6.57 -1.49 9.29
C LEU A 12 7.98 -0.90 9.22
N GLU A 13 8.46 -0.60 8.02
CA GLU A 13 9.85 -0.18 7.81
C GLU A 13 10.11 1.19 8.43
N SER A 14 9.12 2.09 8.39
CA SER A 14 9.22 3.41 9.03
C SER A 14 9.15 3.37 10.56
N THR A 15 8.46 2.38 11.14
CA THR A 15 8.26 2.30 12.59
C THR A 15 9.22 1.32 13.27
N GLY A 16 9.75 0.36 12.53
CA GLY A 16 10.52 -0.77 13.05
C GLY A 16 9.67 -1.77 13.86
N ASP A 17 8.35 -1.61 13.90
CA ASP A 17 7.46 -2.44 14.71
C ASP A 17 6.85 -3.57 13.88
N SER A 18 7.40 -4.79 14.03
CA SER A 18 7.00 -5.99 13.29
C SER A 18 5.61 -6.51 13.59
N ILE A 19 5.02 -6.07 14.70
CA ILE A 19 3.68 -6.44 15.14
C ILE A 19 2.96 -5.14 15.52
N PRO A 20 2.08 -4.59 14.67
CA PRO A 20 1.52 -3.27 14.90
C PRO A 20 0.73 -3.25 16.21
N MET A 21 1.29 -2.63 17.26
CA MET A 21 0.61 -2.45 18.54
C MET A 21 -0.28 -1.20 18.54
N VAL A 22 -1.20 -1.09 19.49
CA VAL A 22 -2.12 0.04 19.65
C VAL A 22 -1.40 1.39 19.62
N ASP A 23 -0.23 1.51 20.26
CA ASP A 23 0.53 2.76 20.27
C ASP A 23 1.22 3.07 18.93
N THR A 24 1.63 2.05 18.17
CA THR A 24 2.15 2.22 16.81
C THR A 24 1.06 2.70 15.88
N VAL A 25 -0.11 2.07 15.92
CA VAL A 25 -1.28 2.49 15.13
C VAL A 25 -1.70 3.92 15.49
N ARG A 26 -1.73 4.27 16.78
CA ARG A 26 -2.00 5.65 17.23
C ARG A 26 -1.02 6.67 16.66
N LYS A 27 0.28 6.34 16.62
CA LYS A 27 1.31 7.21 16.03
C LYS A 27 1.08 7.40 14.53
N ILE A 28 0.78 6.33 13.81
CA ILE A 28 0.48 6.35 12.38
C ILE A 28 -0.74 7.25 12.10
N ILE A 29 -1.86 7.03 12.79
CA ILE A 29 -3.08 7.85 12.66
C ILE A 29 -2.77 9.34 12.86
N ARG A 30 -2.00 9.68 13.90
CA ARG A 30 -1.59 11.06 14.18
C ARG A 30 -0.79 11.67 13.03
N GLN A 31 0.13 10.93 12.41
CA GLN A 31 0.91 11.44 11.28
C GLN A 31 0.05 11.63 10.03
N VAL A 32 -0.83 10.67 9.72
CA VAL A 32 -1.76 10.74 8.59
C VAL A 32 -2.66 11.97 8.71
N LYS A 33 -3.30 12.16 9.87
CA LYS A 33 -4.14 13.34 10.16
C LYS A 33 -3.36 14.65 10.12
N LYS A 34 -2.12 14.67 10.64
CA LYS A 34 -1.25 15.86 10.59
C LYS A 34 -0.93 16.29 9.14
N ARG A 35 -0.93 15.36 8.19
CA ARG A 35 -0.76 15.64 6.75
C ARG A 35 -2.08 16.01 6.04
N GLY A 36 -3.20 16.03 6.76
CA GLY A 36 -4.52 16.32 6.18
C GLY A 36 -5.00 15.23 5.24
N LEU A 37 -4.58 13.98 5.48
CA LEU A 37 -5.05 12.78 4.80
C LEU A 37 -6.13 12.10 5.64
N ASP A 38 -7.06 11.43 4.96
CA ASP A 38 -8.13 10.64 5.55
C ASP A 38 -7.73 9.16 5.72
N GLY A 39 -6.68 8.72 5.02
CA GLY A 39 -6.24 7.33 5.04
C GLY A 39 -4.92 7.07 4.34
N ILE A 40 -4.49 5.81 4.44
CA ILE A 40 -3.30 5.28 3.79
C ILE A 40 -3.53 3.84 3.30
N ALA A 41 -2.79 3.44 2.28
CA ALA A 41 -2.52 2.03 2.02
C ALA A 41 -1.21 1.62 2.68
N VAL A 42 -1.19 0.43 3.29
CA VAL A 42 -0.02 -0.12 3.99
C VAL A 42 0.61 -1.17 3.09
N THR A 43 1.80 -0.89 2.56
CA THR A 43 2.39 -1.58 1.40
C THR A 43 3.87 -1.95 1.63
N ASP A 44 4.24 -2.30 2.86
CA ASP A 44 5.61 -2.73 3.19
C ASP A 44 6.09 -3.93 2.34
N HIS A 45 7.40 -4.05 2.14
CA HIS A 45 7.99 -5.00 1.18
C HIS A 45 7.74 -6.46 1.58
N ASP A 46 7.05 -7.20 0.71
CA ASP A 46 6.74 -8.63 0.87
C ASP A 46 6.09 -8.99 2.23
N LYS A 47 5.35 -8.04 2.84
CA LYS A 47 4.64 -8.22 4.12
C LYS A 47 3.12 -8.14 3.97
N LYS A 48 2.57 -9.04 3.16
CA LYS A 48 1.12 -9.18 2.92
C LYS A 48 0.24 -9.02 4.16
N ASP A 49 0.60 -9.66 5.27
CA ASP A 49 -0.26 -9.69 6.47
C ASP A 49 -0.21 -8.40 7.31
N TYR A 50 0.80 -7.55 7.14
CA TYR A 50 1.04 -6.42 8.03
C TYR A 50 -0.08 -5.38 7.94
N GLY A 51 -0.49 -5.02 6.71
CA GLY A 51 -1.58 -4.09 6.48
C GLY A 51 -2.92 -4.57 7.06
N PHE A 52 -3.19 -5.89 7.01
CA PHE A 52 -4.39 -6.46 7.62
C PHE A 52 -4.38 -6.36 9.14
N ARG A 53 -3.25 -6.69 9.79
CA ARG A 53 -3.11 -6.59 11.25
C ARG A 53 -3.21 -5.15 11.73
N LEU A 54 -2.60 -4.22 11.00
CA LEU A 54 -2.69 -2.79 11.30
C LEU A 54 -4.14 -2.31 11.19
N LYS A 55 -4.86 -2.74 10.14
CA LYS A 55 -6.29 -2.46 9.98
C LYS A 55 -7.13 -3.03 11.13
N GLU A 56 -6.90 -4.27 11.53
CA GLU A 56 -7.63 -4.91 12.64
C GLU A 56 -7.49 -4.11 13.94
N VAL A 57 -6.26 -3.72 14.28
CA VAL A 57 -5.99 -2.90 15.48
C VAL A 57 -6.63 -1.52 15.36
N ALA A 58 -6.62 -0.91 14.17
CA ALA A 58 -7.27 0.38 13.92
C ALA A 58 -8.79 0.29 14.07
N ASP A 59 -9.43 -0.69 13.43
CA ASP A 59 -10.88 -0.89 13.50
C ASP A 59 -11.33 -1.15 14.95
N LEU A 60 -10.56 -1.92 15.72
CA LEU A 60 -10.89 -2.27 17.10
C LEU A 60 -10.72 -1.12 18.10
N HIS A 61 -9.63 -0.34 17.98
CA HIS A 61 -9.24 0.64 18.99
C HIS A 61 -9.47 2.11 18.57
N PHE A 62 -9.65 2.35 17.27
CA PHE A 62 -9.76 3.67 16.66
C PHE A 62 -10.85 3.69 15.56
N PRO A 63 -12.09 3.25 15.87
CA PRO A 63 -13.14 3.17 14.86
C PRO A 63 -13.37 4.53 14.19
N ASP A 64 -13.52 4.52 12.87
CA ASP A 64 -13.75 5.69 12.02
C ASP A 64 -12.66 6.80 12.06
N GLU A 65 -11.52 6.55 12.70
CA GLU A 65 -10.44 7.54 12.80
C GLU A 65 -9.57 7.62 11.54
N ILE A 66 -9.48 6.55 10.75
CA ILE A 66 -8.61 6.43 9.57
C ILE A 66 -9.15 5.41 8.58
N VAL A 67 -8.96 5.65 7.28
CA VAL A 67 -9.13 4.62 6.25
C VAL A 67 -7.80 3.89 6.03
N ILE A 68 -7.80 2.57 6.22
CA ILE A 68 -6.64 1.72 5.94
C ILE A 68 -6.97 0.75 4.82
N ILE A 69 -6.15 0.77 3.77
CA ILE A 69 -6.18 -0.22 2.69
C ILE A 69 -5.00 -1.18 2.89
N PRO A 70 -5.25 -2.46 3.22
CA PRO A 70 -4.18 -3.45 3.29
C PRO A 70 -3.55 -3.66 1.92
N GLY A 71 -2.24 -3.84 1.87
CA GLY A 71 -1.50 -4.10 0.65
C GLY A 71 -0.11 -4.66 0.93
N GLN A 72 0.72 -4.71 -0.12
CA GLN A 72 2.15 -4.98 -0.04
C GLN A 72 2.83 -4.43 -1.29
N GLU A 73 4.13 -4.18 -1.22
CA GLU A 73 4.97 -3.99 -2.40
C GLU A 73 5.77 -5.28 -2.63
N ILE A 74 5.56 -5.90 -3.79
CA ILE A 74 6.28 -7.11 -4.20
C ILE A 74 7.33 -6.77 -5.25
N SER A 75 8.43 -7.53 -5.21
CA SER A 75 9.40 -7.55 -6.30
C SER A 75 8.91 -8.50 -7.40
N LEU A 76 8.65 -7.97 -8.60
CA LEU A 76 8.27 -8.75 -9.78
C LEU A 76 9.28 -8.50 -10.91
N HIS A 77 10.07 -9.52 -11.22
CA HIS A 77 11.27 -9.40 -12.04
C HIS A 77 12.27 -8.37 -11.46
N ARG A 78 12.39 -7.20 -12.10
CA ARG A 78 13.21 -6.06 -11.65
C ARG A 78 12.38 -4.85 -11.26
N GLU A 79 11.07 -4.97 -11.31
CA GLU A 79 10.14 -3.90 -10.98
C GLU A 79 9.55 -4.13 -9.60
N HIS A 80 9.12 -3.05 -8.97
CA HIS A 80 8.31 -3.12 -7.77
C HIS A 80 6.85 -2.85 -8.12
N VAL A 81 5.97 -3.72 -7.63
CA VAL A 81 4.53 -3.66 -7.87
C VAL A 81 3.83 -3.58 -6.53
N VAL A 82 2.99 -2.56 -6.37
CA VAL A 82 2.09 -2.48 -5.22
C VAL A 82 0.84 -3.29 -5.53
N GLU A 83 0.46 -4.14 -4.58
CA GLU A 83 -0.84 -4.79 -4.53
C GLU A 83 -1.67 -4.16 -3.40
N LEU A 84 -2.88 -3.69 -3.73
CA LEU A 84 -3.89 -3.25 -2.77
C LEU A 84 -5.01 -4.27 -2.71
N TYR A 85 -5.34 -4.72 -1.51
CA TYR A 85 -6.37 -5.72 -1.25
C TYR A 85 -7.70 -5.04 -0.94
N LEU A 86 -8.66 -5.23 -1.85
CA LEU A 86 -9.98 -4.62 -1.80
C LEU A 86 -11.04 -5.66 -1.42
N PRO A 87 -12.26 -5.24 -1.04
CA PRO A 87 -13.37 -6.16 -0.78
C PRO A 87 -13.64 -7.10 -1.95
N ASN A 88 -14.23 -8.26 -1.65
CA ASN A 88 -14.56 -9.32 -2.62
C ASN A 88 -13.33 -9.91 -3.33
N ASP A 89 -12.21 -10.01 -2.60
CA ASP A 89 -10.94 -10.58 -3.09
C ASP A 89 -10.36 -9.87 -4.32
N ALA A 90 -10.80 -8.64 -4.59
CA ALA A 90 -10.27 -7.83 -5.67
C ALA A 90 -8.88 -7.30 -5.30
N VAL A 91 -7.96 -7.30 -6.28
CA VAL A 91 -6.60 -6.78 -6.12
C VAL A 91 -6.37 -5.68 -7.14
N PHE A 92 -6.13 -4.46 -6.67
CA PHE A 92 -5.66 -3.37 -7.51
C PHE A 92 -4.13 -3.37 -7.52
N ARG A 93 -3.55 -3.19 -8.70
CA ARG A 93 -2.09 -3.24 -8.88
C ARG A 93 -1.58 -2.01 -9.60
N PHE A 94 -0.46 -1.46 -9.16
CA PHE A 94 0.25 -0.41 -9.87
C PHE A 94 1.76 -0.58 -9.71
N CYS A 95 2.52 -0.06 -10.69
CA CYS A 95 3.98 -0.05 -10.60
C CYS A 95 4.41 1.07 -9.64
N ALA A 96 5.16 0.72 -8.60
CA ALA A 96 5.65 1.64 -7.58
C ALA A 96 6.59 2.71 -8.17
N HIS A 97 7.60 2.23 -8.87
CA HIS A 97 8.56 3.04 -9.62
C HIS A 97 9.09 2.23 -10.80
N PRO A 98 8.82 2.64 -12.05
CA PRO A 98 9.28 1.90 -13.22
C PRO A 98 10.79 2.09 -13.46
N PHE A 99 11.54 1.00 -13.58
CA PHE A 99 12.94 1.01 -14.02
C PHE A 99 13.04 0.89 -15.54
N PHE A 100 12.89 2.02 -16.23
CA PHE A 100 12.89 2.08 -17.69
C PHE A 100 14.09 1.40 -18.35
N GLY A 101 13.83 0.60 -19.39
CA GLY A 101 14.84 -0.13 -20.14
C GLY A 101 14.29 -1.37 -20.82
N GLY A 102 15.17 -2.24 -21.32
CA GLY A 102 14.76 -3.52 -21.94
C GLY A 102 13.94 -4.40 -20.98
N HIS A 103 14.35 -4.43 -19.71
CA HIS A 103 13.67 -5.19 -18.66
C HIS A 103 12.24 -4.69 -18.38
N PHE A 104 12.00 -3.37 -18.39
CA PHE A 104 10.66 -2.83 -18.21
C PHE A 104 9.72 -3.23 -19.37
N ARG A 105 10.22 -3.28 -20.61
CA ARG A 105 9.41 -3.71 -21.77
C ARG A 105 9.04 -5.18 -21.70
N GLU A 106 9.94 -6.01 -21.17
CA GLU A 106 9.68 -7.43 -20.90
C GLU A 106 8.64 -7.59 -19.78
N PHE A 107 8.80 -6.87 -18.67
CA PHE A 107 7.80 -6.77 -17.60
C PHE A 107 6.43 -6.37 -18.15
N LEU A 108 6.33 -5.32 -18.97
CA LEU A 108 5.07 -4.89 -19.56
C LEU A 108 4.44 -5.96 -20.45
N LYS A 109 5.26 -6.72 -21.18
CA LYS A 109 4.78 -7.80 -22.06
C LYS A 109 4.22 -8.98 -21.26
N GLU A 110 4.82 -9.31 -20.13
CA GLU A 110 4.45 -10.48 -19.32
C GLU A 110 3.36 -10.16 -18.28
N GLU A 111 3.42 -8.98 -17.69
CA GLU A 111 2.65 -8.61 -16.50
C GLU A 111 1.75 -7.39 -16.71
N GLY A 112 1.94 -6.61 -17.78
CA GLY A 112 1.25 -5.34 -18.01
C GLY A 112 -0.27 -5.44 -17.97
N ASP A 113 -0.85 -6.52 -18.49
CA ASP A 113 -2.31 -6.75 -18.47
C ASP A 113 -2.89 -6.92 -17.05
N LYS A 114 -2.04 -7.21 -16.05
CA LYS A 114 -2.42 -7.38 -14.64
C LYS A 114 -2.20 -6.10 -13.81
N ILE A 115 -1.58 -5.08 -14.38
CA ILE A 115 -1.28 -3.82 -13.69
C ILE A 115 -2.27 -2.76 -14.16
N HIS A 116 -3.01 -2.21 -13.21
CA HIS A 116 -4.12 -1.28 -13.45
C HIS A 116 -3.64 0.18 -13.49
N GLY A 117 -2.71 0.53 -12.61
CA GLY A 117 -2.06 1.84 -12.58
C GLY A 117 -0.71 1.80 -13.28
N ILE A 118 -0.71 1.90 -14.61
CA ILE A 118 0.49 2.22 -15.39
C ILE A 118 0.19 3.46 -16.21
N GLU A 119 0.95 4.52 -15.98
CA GLU A 119 1.01 5.66 -16.89
C GLU A 119 1.95 5.30 -18.05
N ILE A 120 1.37 4.98 -19.20
CA ILE A 120 2.13 4.77 -20.43
C ILE A 120 2.02 6.06 -21.24
N GLU A 121 3.13 6.78 -21.41
CA GLU A 121 3.21 7.80 -22.47
C GLU A 121 2.96 7.12 -23.82
N ARG A 122 1.95 7.60 -24.57
CA ARG A 122 1.74 7.22 -25.96
C ARG A 122 2.65 7.99 -26.89
#